data_AF-A0A382JFG4-F1
#
_entry.id   AF-A0A382JFG4-F1
#
_cell.length_a   1.000
_cell.length_b   1.000
_cell.length_c   1.000
_cell.angle_alpha   90.00
_cell.angle_beta   90.00
_cell.angle_gamma   90.00
#
_symmetry.space_group_name_H-M   'P 1'
#
loop_
_entity.id
_entity.type
_entity.pdbx_description
1 polymer ?
#
loop_
_entity_poly.entity_id
_entity_poly.type
_entity_poly.pdbx_seq_one_letter_code
_entity_poly.pdbx_strand_id
1 'polypeptide(L)'
;MAGAAGAQEHPSEPHRHPEAQAIENPLESTADSRRVGRQRYVFMCRECHGNSGRGDGDMSHAGGVPSDFTDDVWQHGESDGEVFTVIKDGVT
;
A
#
# COMPACT_ATOMS: atom_id res chain seq x y z
N MET A 1 29.92 -22.93 -2.75
CA MET A 1 29.58 -21.50 -2.63
C MET A 1 28.16 -21.35 -3.15
N ALA A 2 27.15 -21.43 -2.28
CA ALA A 2 25.75 -21.31 -2.66
C ALA A 2 25.39 -19.82 -2.83
N GLY A 3 24.85 -19.46 -4.00
CA GLY A 3 24.44 -18.09 -4.32
C GLY A 3 23.27 -17.66 -3.46
N ALA A 4 23.36 -16.45 -2.90
CA ALA A 4 22.23 -15.76 -2.32
C ALA A 4 21.25 -15.43 -3.44
N ALA A 5 20.02 -15.95 -3.36
CA ALA A 5 18.91 -15.43 -4.15
C ALA A 5 18.72 -13.98 -3.71
N GLY A 6 19.02 -13.03 -4.60
CA GLY A 6 18.80 -11.61 -4.35
C GLY A 6 17.33 -11.39 -4.02
N ALA A 7 17.07 -10.60 -2.97
CA ALA A 7 15.76 -10.00 -2.81
C ALA A 7 15.50 -9.22 -4.10
N GLN A 8 14.45 -9.61 -4.81
CA GLN A 8 14.03 -8.96 -6.03
C GLN A 8 13.49 -7.58 -5.62
N GLU A 9 14.30 -6.55 -5.82
CA GLU A 9 13.96 -5.15 -5.54
C GLU A 9 12.72 -4.75 -6.36
N HIS A 10 11.69 -4.22 -5.69
CA HIS A 10 10.45 -3.79 -6.33
C HIS A 10 10.73 -2.47 -7.09
N PRO A 11 10.16 -2.26 -8.29
CA PRO A 11 10.50 -1.09 -9.10
C PRO A 11 10.20 0.24 -8.39
N SER A 12 11.13 1.20 -8.52
CA SER A 12 11.01 2.53 -7.90
C SER A 12 10.09 3.49 -8.66
N GLU A 13 9.96 3.31 -9.97
CA GLU A 13 9.06 4.11 -10.80
C GLU A 13 7.60 3.68 -10.63
N PRO A 14 6.63 4.58 -10.82
CA PRO A 14 5.22 4.20 -10.87
C PRO A 14 4.97 3.10 -11.91
N HIS A 15 4.33 2.02 -11.49
CA HIS A 15 4.01 0.89 -12.35
C HIS A 15 2.66 0.28 -11.98
N ARG A 16 2.23 -0.68 -12.81
CA ARG A 16 0.92 -1.32 -12.73
C ARG A 16 1.06 -2.83 -12.78
N HIS A 17 0.12 -3.54 -12.18
CA HIS A 17 0.12 -5.00 -12.08
C HIS A 17 -1.17 -5.55 -12.71
N PRO A 18 -1.16 -5.98 -13.99
CA PRO A 18 -2.36 -6.40 -14.71
C PRO A 18 -3.15 -7.52 -14.01
N GLU A 19 -2.45 -8.46 -13.38
CA GLU A 19 -3.06 -9.55 -12.64
C GLU A 19 -3.79 -9.04 -11.39
N ALA A 20 -3.24 -8.04 -10.70
CA ALA A 20 -3.86 -7.44 -9.52
C ALA A 20 -5.04 -6.53 -9.91
N GLN A 21 -4.98 -5.85 -11.04
CA GLN A 21 -6.10 -5.04 -11.57
C GLN A 21 -7.35 -5.88 -11.87
N ALA A 22 -7.19 -7.18 -12.14
CA ALA A 22 -8.31 -8.09 -12.33
C ALA A 22 -8.99 -8.51 -11.02
N ILE A 23 -8.42 -8.16 -9.86
CA ILE A 23 -9.00 -8.44 -8.55
C ILE A 23 -9.98 -7.32 -8.20
N GLU A 24 -11.26 -7.67 -8.13
CA GLU A 24 -12.30 -6.76 -7.70
C GLU A 24 -12.46 -6.78 -6.18
N ASN A 25 -12.75 -5.62 -5.59
CA ASN A 25 -13.11 -5.53 -4.20
C ASN A 25 -14.52 -6.12 -3.98
N PRO A 26 -14.66 -7.23 -3.23
CA PRO A 26 -15.96 -7.85 -3.01
C PRO A 26 -16.83 -7.05 -2.03
N LEU A 27 -16.29 -6.02 -1.39
CA LEU A 27 -16.98 -5.19 -0.41
C LEU A 27 -17.39 -3.84 -1.00
N GLU A 28 -18.67 -3.52 -0.89
CA GLU A 28 -19.18 -2.21 -1.26
C GLU A 28 -18.67 -1.10 -0.31
N SER A 29 -18.47 0.10 -0.85
CA SER A 29 -18.06 1.30 -0.10
C SER A 29 -19.23 1.94 0.67
N THR A 30 -19.82 1.17 1.59
CA THR A 30 -20.87 1.62 2.50
C THR A 30 -20.32 2.53 3.62
N ALA A 31 -21.21 3.15 4.39
CA ALA A 31 -20.79 3.89 5.58
C ALA A 31 -20.08 2.99 6.61
N ASP A 32 -20.55 1.75 6.79
CA ASP A 32 -19.97 0.81 7.73
C ASP A 32 -18.62 0.27 7.28
N SER A 33 -18.46 -0.10 6.00
CA SER A 33 -17.16 -0.56 5.50
C SER A 33 -16.09 0.53 5.61
N ARG A 34 -16.45 1.79 5.31
CA ARG A 34 -15.55 2.95 5.50
C ARG A 34 -15.22 3.21 6.96
N ARG A 35 -16.18 3.06 7.88
CA ARG A 35 -15.94 3.19 9.33
C ARG A 35 -14.96 2.12 9.83
N VAL A 36 -15.13 0.87 9.41
CA VAL A 36 -14.22 -0.22 9.75
C VAL A 36 -12.85 0.01 9.11
N GLY A 37 -12.79 0.41 7.84
CA GLY A 37 -11.55 0.76 7.14
C GLY A 37 -10.75 1.85 7.85
N ARG A 38 -11.42 2.92 8.31
CA ARG A 38 -10.80 3.97 9.13
C ARG A 38 -10.18 3.42 10.41
N GLN A 39 -10.87 2.54 11.12
CA GLN A 39 -10.33 1.94 12.35
C GLN A 39 -9.07 1.13 12.03
N ARG A 40 -9.09 0.32 10.97
CA ARG A 40 -7.92 -0.46 10.54
C ARG A 40 -6.74 0.43 10.16
N TYR A 41 -6.99 1.50 9.40
CA TYR A 41 -5.95 2.47 9.04
C TYR A 41 -5.28 3.08 10.28
N VAL A 42 -6.09 3.52 11.26
CA VAL A 42 -5.58 4.13 12.50
C VAL A 42 -4.70 3.16 13.30
N PHE A 43 -5.05 1.87 13.35
CA PHE A 43 -4.33 0.88 14.13
C PHE A 43 -3.14 0.25 13.42
N MET A 44 -3.16 0.16 12.08
CA MET A 44 -2.16 -0.63 11.32
C MET A 44 -1.29 0.22 10.38
N CYS A 45 -1.79 1.35 9.89
CA CYS A 45 -1.17 2.07 8.77
C CYS A 45 -0.65 3.45 9.17
N ARG A 46 -1.36 4.11 10.11
CA ARG A 46 -1.12 5.50 10.54
C ARG A 46 0.30 5.76 11.05
N GLU A 47 0.94 4.78 11.69
CA GLU A 47 2.28 4.97 12.24
C GLU A 47 3.32 5.29 11.15
N CYS A 48 3.15 4.77 9.94
CA CYS A 48 4.01 5.08 8.80
C CYS A 48 3.38 6.14 7.87
N HIS A 49 2.10 6.00 7.54
CA HIS A 49 1.43 6.87 6.57
C HIS A 49 0.87 8.19 7.15
N GLY A 50 0.92 8.37 8.47
CA GLY A 50 0.40 9.56 9.16
C GLY A 50 -1.13 9.61 9.24
N ASN A 51 -1.66 10.60 9.96
CA ASN A 51 -3.13 10.77 10.08
C ASN A 51 -3.79 11.22 8.77
N SER A 52 -3.03 11.88 7.90
CA SER A 52 -3.52 12.46 6.65
C SER A 52 -3.26 11.58 5.43
N GLY A 53 -2.49 10.49 5.57
CA GLY A 53 -2.13 9.61 4.45
C GLY A 53 -0.90 10.05 3.68
N ARG A 54 -0.16 11.05 4.15
CA ARG A 54 0.94 11.70 3.42
C ARG A 54 2.30 10.99 3.51
N GLY A 55 2.35 9.80 4.10
CA GLY A 55 3.62 9.12 4.34
C GLY A 55 4.48 9.80 5.42
N ASP A 56 3.89 10.64 6.28
CA ASP A 56 4.58 11.49 7.25
C ASP A 56 4.43 11.02 8.71
N GLY A 57 4.12 9.73 8.91
CA GLY A 57 4.01 9.14 10.26
C GLY A 57 5.37 9.01 10.96
N ASP A 58 5.35 8.86 12.28
CA ASP A 58 6.54 8.76 13.14
C ASP A 58 7.49 7.61 12.71
N MET A 59 6.96 6.57 12.07
CA MET A 59 7.70 5.40 11.58
C MET A 59 7.93 5.41 10.06
N SER A 60 7.69 6.53 9.38
CA SER A 60 7.86 6.70 7.93
C SER A 60 9.28 6.43 7.39
N HIS A 61 10.28 6.26 8.25
CA HIS A 61 11.66 5.99 7.85
C HIS A 61 12.13 4.56 8.20
N ALA A 62 11.26 3.73 8.76
CA ALA A 62 11.64 2.44 9.34
C ALA A 62 11.86 1.31 8.30
N GLY A 63 11.50 1.50 7.03
CA GLY A 63 11.58 0.44 6.02
C GLY A 63 11.37 0.88 4.57
N GLY A 64 11.65 2.14 4.24
CA GLY A 64 11.33 2.77 2.95
C GLY A 64 10.50 4.03 3.14
N VAL A 65 10.24 4.76 2.05
CA VAL A 65 9.36 5.95 2.08
C VAL A 65 7.94 5.50 1.73
N PRO A 66 6.96 5.58 2.65
CA PRO A 66 5.58 5.22 2.35
C PRO A 66 4.99 6.15 1.29
N SER A 67 4.10 5.62 0.46
CA SER A 67 3.36 6.43 -0.53
C SER A 67 2.53 7.52 0.15
N ASP A 68 2.45 8.69 -0.50
CA ASP A 68 1.49 9.76 -0.17
C ASP A 68 0.17 9.46 -0.89
N PHE A 69 -0.88 9.14 -0.12
CA PHE A 69 -2.21 8.84 -0.66
C PHE A 69 -3.03 10.11 -0.99
N THR A 70 -2.42 11.29 -0.91
CA THR A 70 -3.07 12.59 -1.18
C THR A 70 -2.57 13.25 -2.46
N ASP A 71 -1.54 12.69 -3.10
CA ASP A 71 -1.07 13.11 -4.41
C ASP A 71 -1.72 12.28 -5.54
N ASP A 72 -1.35 12.58 -6.78
CA ASP A 72 -1.85 11.88 -7.97
C ASP A 72 -0.92 10.70 -8.39
N VAL A 73 0.07 10.35 -7.56
CA VAL A 73 1.13 9.38 -7.87
C VAL A 73 0.91 8.04 -7.18
N TRP A 74 0.23 7.15 -7.88
CA TRP A 74 0.04 5.76 -7.45
C TRP A 74 1.24 4.88 -7.81
N GLN A 75 2.27 4.90 -6.95
CA GLN A 75 3.55 4.21 -7.13
C GLN A 75 3.41 2.71 -7.49
N HIS A 76 2.46 2.02 -6.86
CA HIS A 76 2.24 0.57 -7.02
C HIS A 76 0.86 0.26 -7.64
N GLY A 77 0.24 1.24 -8.29
CA GLY A 77 -1.10 1.13 -8.87
C GLY A 77 -2.21 1.64 -7.97
N GLU A 78 -3.36 1.94 -8.59
CA GLU A 78 -4.48 2.66 -7.97
C GLU A 78 -5.75 1.81 -7.85
N SER A 79 -5.80 0.64 -8.50
CA SER A 79 -6.96 -0.23 -8.42
C SER A 79 -7.08 -0.87 -7.04
N ASP A 80 -8.30 -1.20 -6.61
CA ASP A 80 -8.54 -1.86 -5.33
C ASP A 80 -7.72 -3.17 -5.19
N GLY A 81 -7.57 -3.91 -6.29
CA GLY A 81 -6.77 -5.14 -6.32
C GLY A 81 -5.26 -4.91 -6.19
N GLU A 82 -4.73 -3.85 -6.79
CA GLU A 82 -3.33 -3.43 -6.62
C GLU A 82 -3.06 -3.00 -5.16
N VAL A 83 -3.92 -2.12 -4.61
CA VAL A 83 -3.82 -1.68 -3.21
C VAL A 83 -3.93 -2.86 -2.24
N PHE A 84 -4.87 -3.78 -2.48
CA PHE A 84 -5.02 -4.98 -1.67
C PHE A 84 -3.77 -5.87 -1.71
N THR A 85 -3.17 -6.04 -2.89
CA THR A 85 -1.95 -6.84 -3.04
C THR A 85 -0.78 -6.24 -2.27
N VAL A 86 -0.58 -4.92 -2.34
CA VAL A 86 0.44 -4.22 -1.56
C VAL A 86 0.22 -4.36 -0.06
N ILE A 87 -1.03 -4.24 0.41
CA ILE A 87 -1.36 -4.45 1.84
C ILE A 87 -1.07 -5.89 2.28
N LYS A 88 -1.35 -6.87 1.42
CA LYS A 88 -1.23 -8.30 1.73
C LYS A 88 0.21 -8.80 1.70
N ASP A 89 0.95 -8.43 0.66
CA ASP A 89 2.26 -9.01 0.32
C ASP A 89 3.43 -8.07 0.65
N GLY A 90 3.15 -6.78 0.84
CA GLY A 90 4.17 -5.75 1.01
C GLY A 90 4.88 -5.41 -0.30
N VAL A 91 5.79 -4.43 -0.23
CA VAL A 91 6.73 -4.08 -1.30
C VAL A 91 8.14 -4.09 -0.70
N THR A 92 9.15 -4.48 -1.48
CA THR A 92 10.56 -4.61 -1.05
C THR A 92 11.48 -3.67 -1.78
#